data_AF-A0A437DLL8-F1
#
_entry.id   AF-A0A437DLL8-F1
#
_cell.length_a   1.000
_cell.length_b   1.000
_cell.length_c   1.000
_cell.angle_alpha   90.00
_cell.angle_beta   90.00
_cell.angle_gamma   90.00
#
_symmetry.space_group_name_H-M   'P 1'
#
loop_
_entity.id
_entity.type
_entity.pdbx_description
1 polymer ?
#
loop_
_entity_poly.entity_id
_entity_poly.type
_entity_poly.pdbx_seq_one_letter_code
_entity_poly.pdbx_strand_id
1 'polypeptide(L)' 'MRRALQLLLASLALVSWMSLIDAGPLNLMSSPNLLRVGTAENIFLECQDCSGADQPVTISVKNFPPFRDKLLQRQRL' A
#
# COMPACT_ATOMS: atom_id res chain seq x y z
N MET A 1 37.69 -19.18 -24.01
CA MET A 1 37.32 -17.83 -24.49
C MET A 1 35.89 -17.77 -25.04
N ARG A 2 35.53 -18.53 -26.09
CA ARG A 2 34.21 -18.43 -26.77
C ARG A 2 33.00 -18.79 -25.90
N ARG A 3 33.08 -19.87 -25.10
CA ARG A 3 31.99 -20.30 -24.19
C ARG A 3 31.72 -19.31 -23.04
N ALA A 4 32.77 -18.74 -22.47
CA ALA A 4 32.63 -17.72 -21.42
C ALA A 4 31.95 -16.46 -21.95
N LEU A 5 32.29 -16.05 -23.18
CA LEU A 5 31.62 -14.94 -23.85
C LEU A 5 30.14 -15.23 -24.14
N GLN A 6 29.81 -16.46 -24.55
CA GLN A 6 28.41 -16.88 -24.76
C GLN A 6 27.60 -16.86 -23.46
N LEU A 7 28.19 -17.30 -22.34
CA LEU A 7 27.54 -17.26 -21.04
C LEU A 7 27.30 -15.82 -20.54
N LEU A 8 28.28 -14.93 -20.75
CA LEU A 8 28.14 -13.51 -20.43
C LEU A 8 27.04 -12.81 -21.25
N LEU A 9 26.94 -13.13 -22.54
CA LEU A 9 25.88 -12.60 -23.40
C LEU A 9 24.50 -13.13 -22.99
N ALA A 10 24.40 -14.41 -22.64
CA ALA A 10 23.17 -15.01 -22.15
C ALA A 10 22.72 -14.37 -20.83
N SER A 11 23.65 -14.17 -19.88
CA SER A 11 23.34 -13.52 -18.60
C SER A 11 22.92 -12.06 -18.79
N LEU A 12 23.56 -11.33 -19.71
CA LEU A 12 23.20 -9.94 -20.02
C LEU A 12 21.80 -9.85 -20.63
N ALA A 13 21.46 -10.78 -21.54
CA ALA A 13 20.12 -10.87 -22.12
C ALA A 13 19.04 -11.16 -21.07
N LEU A 14 19.31 -12.10 -20.15
CA LEU A 14 18.42 -12.43 -19.03
C LEU A 14 18.17 -11.22 -18.11
N VAL A 15 19.22 -10.49 -17.73
CA VAL A 15 19.09 -9.28 -16.89
C VAL A 15 18.31 -8.20 -17.62
N SER A 16 18.58 -7.99 -18.91
CA SER A 16 17.84 -6.99 -19.72
C SER A 16 16.34 -7.30 -19.82
N TRP A 17 15.97 -8.58 -19.85
CA TRP A 17 14.57 -9.00 -19.90
C TRP A 17 13.85 -8.81 -18.57
N MET A 18 14.55 -9.02 -17.44
CA MET A 18 13.97 -8.84 -16.10
C MET A 18 13.93 -7.38 -15.65
N SER A 19 14.60 -6.48 -16.38
CA SER A 19 14.59 -5.03 -16.09
C SER A 19 13.28 -4.35 -16.46
N LEU A 20 12.34 -5.08 -17.09
CA LEU A 20 11.05 -4.59 -17.57
C LEU A 20 9.89 -5.03 -16.68
N ILE A 21 10.07 -4.98 -15.35
CA ILE A 21 8.98 -5.16 -14.39
C ILE A 21 8.67 -3.77 -13.83
N ASP A 22 7.69 -3.10 -14.43
CA ASP A 22 7.03 -1.94 -13.84
C ASP A 22 6.03 -2.48 -12.81
N ALA A 23 6.46 -2.58 -11.55
CA ALA A 23 5.53 -2.85 -10.47
C ALA A 23 4.64 -1.61 -10.36
N GLY A 24 3.40 -1.70 -10.85
CA GLY A 24 2.47 -0.58 -10.80
C GLY A 24 2.27 -0.03 -9.37
N PRO A 25 1.67 1.16 -9.23
CA PRO A 25 1.67 1.90 -7.97
C PRO A 25 1.04 1.12 -6.82
N LEU A 26 1.69 1.11 -5.65
CA LEU A 26 1.24 0.44 -4.44
C LEU A 26 1.01 1.43 -3.30
N ASN A 27 -0.18 1.38 -2.70
CA ASN A 27 -0.52 2.21 -1.55
C ASN A 27 -0.36 1.39 -0.26
N LEU A 28 0.51 1.85 0.63
CA LEU A 28 0.78 1.25 1.92
C LEU A 28 0.21 2.11 3.03
N MET A 29 -0.35 1.43 4.04
CA MET A 29 -0.82 2.06 5.27
C MET A 29 -0.28 1.28 6.46
N SER A 30 0.37 1.99 7.40
CA SER A 30 0.83 1.44 8.67
C SER A 30 0.16 2.19 9.82
N SER A 31 -0.35 1.44 10.79
CA SER A 31 -1.06 1.95 11.96
C SER A 31 -0.72 1.09 13.17
N PRO A 32 -0.79 1.63 14.39
CA PRO A 32 -0.77 0.83 15.61
C PRO A 32 -1.83 -0.27 15.58
N ASN A 33 -1.52 -1.39 16.22
CA ASN A 33 -2.43 -2.55 16.31
C ASN A 33 -3.70 -2.25 17.13
N LEU A 34 -3.57 -1.42 18.18
CA LEU A 34 -4.69 -0.92 18.96
C LEU A 34 -4.63 0.61 19.00
N LEU A 35 -5.78 1.24 18.73
CA LEU A 35 -5.95 2.68 18.86
C LEU A 35 -6.45 2.99 20.27
N ARG A 36 -5.76 3.88 20.99
CA ARG A 36 -6.14 4.25 22.37
C ARG A 36 -7.07 5.46 22.35
N VAL A 37 -8.11 5.43 23.17
CA VAL A 37 -9.06 6.54 23.28
C VAL A 37 -8.38 7.74 23.94
N GLY A 38 -8.58 8.94 23.39
CA GLY A 38 -8.05 10.20 23.94
C GLY A 38 -6.55 10.41 23.72
N THR A 39 -5.88 9.54 22.96
CA THR A 39 -4.47 9.70 22.59
C THR A 39 -4.39 9.97 21.08
N ALA A 40 -3.51 10.87 20.67
CA ALA A 40 -3.19 11.04 19.26
C ALA A 40 -2.35 9.85 18.79
N GLU A 41 -2.77 9.20 17.70
CA GLU A 41 -2.08 8.05 17.12
C GLU A 41 -1.46 8.45 15.78
N ASN A 42 -0.24 7.98 15.51
CA ASN A 42 0.45 8.23 14.25
C ASN A 42 0.11 7.15 13.23
N ILE A 43 -0.33 7.56 12.04
CA ILE A 43 -0.64 6.68 10.93
C ILE A 43 0.24 7.09 9.76
N PHE A 44 0.92 6.11 9.17
CA PHE A 44 1.83 6.34 8.04
C PHE A 44 1.18 5.84 6.76
N LEU A 45 1.34 6.64 5.70
CA LEU A 45 0.88 6.35 4.36
C LEU A 45 2.06 6.51 3.42
N GLU A 46 2.22 5.56 2.50
CA GLU A 46 3.25 5.61 1.49
C GLU A 46 2.67 5.16 0.15
N CYS A 47 3.09 5.84 -0.91
CA CYS A 47 2.77 5.50 -2.29
C CYS A 47 4.07 5.06 -2.94
N GLN A 48 4.21 3.76 -3.20
CA GLN A 48 5.37 3.20 -3.89
C GLN A 48 5.12 3.17 -5.38
N ASP A 49 6.15 3.50 -6.16
CA ASP A 49 6.10 3.53 -7.63
C ASP A 49 4.99 4.44 -8.21
N CYS A 50 4.61 5.46 -7.46
CA CYS A 50 3.66 6.48 -7.90
C CYS A 50 4.37 7.57 -8.71
N SER A 51 3.75 8.01 -9.81
CA SER A 51 4.34 8.92 -10.81
C SER A 51 4.58 10.37 -10.35
N GLY A 52 4.59 10.62 -9.04
CA GLY A 52 4.84 11.92 -8.43
C GLY A 52 3.68 12.91 -8.53
N ALA A 53 2.52 12.49 -9.04
CA ALA A 53 1.31 13.31 -9.00
C ALA A 53 0.77 13.41 -7.58
N ASP A 54 0.20 14.57 -7.23
CA ASP A 54 -0.46 14.78 -5.95
C ASP A 54 -1.68 13.84 -5.82
N GLN A 55 -1.65 12.97 -4.82
CA GLN A 55 -2.74 12.06 -4.51
C GLN A 55 -3.49 12.57 -3.26
N PRO A 56 -4.74 13.05 -3.36
CA PRO A 56 -5.49 13.49 -2.20
C PRO A 56 -5.84 12.29 -1.32
N VAL A 57 -5.40 12.29 -0.06
CA VAL A 57 -5.69 11.22 0.90
C VAL A 57 -6.58 11.72 2.03
N THR A 58 -7.63 10.95 2.34
CA THR A 58 -8.52 11.20 3.48
C THR A 58 -8.44 10.01 4.44
N ILE A 59 -8.10 10.29 5.70
CA ILE A 59 -8.07 9.31 6.78
C ILE A 59 -9.26 9.59 7.71
N SER A 60 -10.07 8.57 7.99
CA SER A 60 -11.24 8.72 8.85
C SER A 60 -11.38 7.55 9.81
N VAL A 61 -11.73 7.83 11.07
CA VAL A 61 -12.12 6.82 12.06
C VAL A 61 -13.62 6.55 11.93
N LYS A 62 -14.00 5.27 11.85
CA LYS A 62 -15.40 4.83 11.74
C LYS A 62 -15.73 3.85 12.86
N ASN A 63 -16.99 3.85 13.31
CA ASN A 63 -17.47 2.86 14.26
C ASN A 63 -17.58 1.48 13.59
N PHE A 64 -17.23 0.43 14.34
CA PHE A 64 -17.48 -0.95 13.93
C PHE A 64 -18.66 -1.53 14.73
N PRO A 65 -19.62 -2.21 14.09
CA PRO A 65 -19.76 -2.39 12.65
C PRO A 65 -20.28 -1.10 11.97
N PRO A 66 -19.91 -0.83 10.70
CA PRO A 66 -20.21 0.42 10.00
C PRO A 66 -21.71 0.59 9.66
N PHE A 67 -22.53 -0.45 9.83
CA PHE A 67 -23.98 -0.44 9.59
C PHE A 67 -24.74 -0.75 10.88
N ARG A 68 -24.97 0.23 11.76
CA ARG A 68 -25.87 0.08 12.92
C ARG A 68 -26.77 1.28 13.24
N ASP A 69 -26.90 2.24 12.33
CA ASP A 69 -27.61 3.49 12.65
C ASP A 69 -29.14 3.44 12.51
N LYS A 70 -29.74 2.34 12.04
CA LYS A 70 -31.21 2.26 11.90
C LYS A 70 -31.96 1.42 12.92
N LEU A 71 -31.27 0.64 13.77
CA LEU A 71 -31.94 -0.28 14.72
C LEU A 71 -31.80 0.10 16.20
N LEU A 72 -30.81 0.90 16.60
CA LEU A 72 -30.61 1.28 18.01
C LEU A 72 -31.32 2.57 18.42
N GLN A 73 -31.74 3.41 17.47
CA GLN A 73 -32.50 4.64 17.79
C GLN A 73 -33.95 4.34 18.24
N ARG A 74 -34.49 3.14 17.96
CA ARG A 74 -35.85 2.73 18.36
C ARG A 74 -35.95 2.16 19.79
N GLN A 75 -34.82 1.88 20.44
CA GLN A 75 -34.79 1.29 21.80
C GLN A 75 -34.39 2.29 22.89
N ARG A 76 -34.25 3.58 22.55
CA ARG A 76 -34.02 4.68 23.50
C ARG A 76 -35.06 5.79 23.34
N LEU A 77 -36.33 5.40 23.28
CA LEU A 77 -37.50 6.26 23.54
C LEU A 77 -38.46 5.50 24.44
#